data_AF-A0A381UY21-F1
#
_entry.id   AF-A0A381UY21-F1
#
_cell.length_a   1.000
_cell.length_b   1.000
_cell.length_c   1.000
_cell.angle_alpha   90.00
_cell.angle_beta   90.00
_cell.angle_gamma   90.00
#
_symmetry.space_group_name_H-M   'P 1'
#
loop_
_entity.id
_entity.type
_entity.pdbx_description
1 polymer ?
#
loop_
_entity_poly.entity_id
_entity_poly.type
_entity_poly.pdbx_seq_one_letter_code
_entity_poly.pdbx_strand_id
1 'polypeptide(L)'
;MKNRFVIAILMGVFAVFLFTRLSWAEESKRPVYEHPGNYREEINQLKADFNVQFGYELIDLEHEWRPWEINKLIIAFSKLPDTFLKINGVKGFYHLSHFRGGPVGMPVDDIPAATFPSFQTVYRNARMSYQIEVGNQEPRIEFYSKLFYKNQKNISNIVQHEMAHIYDMFNGYLSFSDEWLEITKFKLIHLPALDSKPGDDYLFTALNDSREIRYAPVSSLQLPTYSRQNPQEDFANSVAAYINYPYFQFSHPKRYQFLKKKVFGGKVYFPEKKIGFKEKVTSDFEQAIASKNWDKVIDIAKEVARNYHPDIEKELTQQLETGILNTSDSVRDLKLGLASCYLVDPNSFKIRKNLIRKKRVSLQMLLENRQCGLMARRSFEKELGLWSMRNIYFYQSKGQPYIQFLDPVSLISKARGFDTRYVWRIFHDGSNVHLAEGSFIREGINIGSIKINLGEAAVGSLNLPVGKPLTLELGAQRVHPIEFKRLNTKAAKIRFVIPAGFNYDGLKKPRIKTIYPLRSEFQSLN
;
A
#
# COMPACT_ATOMS: atom_id res chain seq x y z
N MET A 1 -77.60 19.41 -11.60
CA MET A 1 -77.14 19.68 -12.99
C MET A 1 -76.96 21.19 -13.29
N LYS A 2 -76.39 21.97 -12.37
CA LYS A 2 -75.86 23.32 -12.61
C LYS A 2 -74.72 23.48 -11.60
N ASN A 3 -73.47 23.26 -12.02
CA ASN A 3 -72.22 23.61 -11.29
C ASN A 3 -70.97 22.90 -11.85
N ARG A 4 -71.09 21.91 -12.74
CA ARG A 4 -69.91 21.26 -13.36
C ARG A 4 -69.43 21.89 -14.67
N PHE A 5 -70.20 22.79 -15.29
CA PHE A 5 -69.84 23.41 -16.58
C PHE A 5 -69.15 24.79 -16.46
N VAL A 6 -69.23 25.45 -15.29
CA VAL A 6 -68.63 26.79 -15.09
C VAL A 6 -67.18 26.70 -14.57
N ILE A 7 -66.82 25.61 -13.86
CA ILE A 7 -65.47 25.41 -13.31
C ILE A 7 -64.48 24.93 -14.39
N ALA A 8 -64.96 24.22 -15.42
CA ALA A 8 -64.10 23.73 -16.51
C ALA A 8 -63.59 24.85 -17.44
N ILE A 9 -64.37 25.91 -17.64
CA ILE A 9 -64.00 27.02 -18.54
C ILE A 9 -63.04 28.00 -17.84
N LEU A 10 -63.17 28.22 -16.53
CA LEU A 10 -62.26 29.07 -15.76
C LEU A 10 -60.87 28.43 -15.54
N MET A 11 -60.75 27.11 -15.45
CA MET A 11 -59.44 26.43 -15.40
C MET A 11 -58.73 26.35 -16.76
N GLY A 12 -59.46 26.37 -17.88
CA GLY A 12 -58.86 26.42 -19.22
C GLY A 12 -58.17 27.74 -19.54
N VAL A 13 -58.75 28.87 -19.10
CA VAL A 13 -58.17 30.21 -19.34
C VAL A 13 -57.00 30.50 -18.40
N PHE A 14 -56.98 29.93 -17.18
CA PHE A 14 -55.86 30.07 -16.25
C PHE A 14 -54.63 29.25 -16.66
N ALA A 15 -54.82 28.10 -17.32
CA ALA A 15 -53.71 27.28 -17.82
C ALA A 15 -52.97 27.93 -19.00
N VAL A 16 -53.67 28.57 -19.95
CA VAL A 16 -53.02 29.19 -21.12
C VAL A 16 -52.27 30.47 -20.75
N PHE A 17 -52.71 31.22 -19.72
CA PHE A 17 -52.01 32.42 -19.24
C PHE A 17 -50.81 32.12 -18.32
N LEU A 18 -50.81 30.99 -17.60
CA LEU A 18 -49.64 30.54 -16.83
C LEU A 18 -48.55 29.91 -17.71
N PHE A 19 -48.92 29.20 -18.79
CA PHE A 19 -47.92 28.58 -19.69
C PHE A 19 -47.28 29.55 -20.69
N THR A 20 -47.89 30.71 -20.97
CA THR A 20 -47.31 31.72 -21.89
C THR A 20 -46.44 32.77 -21.20
N ARG A 21 -46.46 32.86 -19.86
CA ARG A 21 -45.49 33.67 -19.08
C ARG A 21 -44.31 32.88 -18.50
N LEU A 22 -44.32 31.55 -18.61
CA LEU A 22 -43.21 30.68 -18.19
C LEU A 22 -42.33 30.20 -19.35
N SER A 23 -42.65 30.55 -20.62
CA SER A 23 -41.86 30.17 -21.79
C SER A 23 -40.99 31.29 -22.39
N TRP A 24 -40.89 32.44 -21.70
CA TRP A 24 -40.02 33.58 -22.07
C TRP A 24 -39.20 34.09 -20.89
N ALA A 25 -38.83 33.19 -19.97
CA ALA A 25 -37.61 33.41 -19.22
C ALA A 25 -36.48 32.97 -20.16
N GLU A 26 -35.77 33.93 -20.76
CA GLU A 26 -34.40 33.71 -21.21
C GLU A 26 -33.74 32.79 -20.16
N GLU A 27 -33.22 31.64 -20.59
CA GLU A 27 -32.26 30.91 -19.76
C GLU A 27 -31.26 31.97 -19.32
N SER A 28 -31.26 32.31 -18.02
CA SER A 28 -30.20 33.16 -17.50
C SER A 28 -28.95 32.35 -17.79
N LYS A 29 -28.21 32.74 -18.84
CA LYS A 29 -26.90 32.19 -19.13
C LYS A 29 -26.20 32.25 -17.79
N ARG A 30 -25.94 31.08 -17.19
CA ARG A 30 -25.10 31.01 -15.99
C ARG A 30 -23.93 31.92 -16.32
N PRO A 31 -23.61 32.94 -15.52
CA PRO A 31 -22.46 33.76 -15.79
C PRO A 31 -21.30 32.78 -15.94
N VAL A 32 -20.78 32.66 -17.16
CA VAL A 32 -19.51 32.01 -17.40
C VAL A 32 -18.58 32.91 -16.60
N TYR A 33 -18.14 32.43 -15.44
CA TYR A 33 -17.06 33.07 -14.73
C TYR A 33 -15.82 32.86 -15.61
N GLU A 34 -15.69 33.67 -16.65
CA GLU A 34 -14.41 33.93 -17.30
C GLU A 34 -13.57 34.64 -16.25
N HIS A 35 -12.81 33.85 -15.49
CA HIS A 35 -11.70 34.41 -14.74
C HIS A 35 -10.75 35.06 -15.75
N PRO A 36 -10.38 36.34 -15.57
CA PRO A 36 -9.47 37.03 -16.48
C PRO A 36 -8.07 36.42 -16.33
N GLY A 37 -7.70 35.54 -17.24
CA GLY A 37 -6.40 34.88 -17.28
C GLY A 37 -6.31 33.89 -18.43
N ASN A 38 -5.22 33.91 -19.18
CA ASN A 38 -4.96 32.91 -20.22
C ASN A 38 -4.45 31.61 -19.59
N TYR A 39 -5.32 30.89 -18.89
CA TYR A 39 -4.97 29.65 -18.19
C TYR A 39 -4.33 28.62 -19.11
N ARG A 40 -4.68 28.62 -20.41
CA ARG A 40 -4.10 27.69 -21.37
C ARG A 40 -2.62 27.99 -21.62
N GLU A 41 -2.27 29.26 -21.72
CA GLU A 41 -0.87 29.70 -21.87
C GLU A 41 -0.07 29.42 -20.59
N GLU A 42 -0.64 29.68 -19.42
CA GLU A 42 -0.03 29.32 -18.13
C GLU A 42 0.23 27.80 -18.04
N ILE A 43 -0.76 26.97 -18.39
CA ILE A 43 -0.61 25.51 -18.40
C ILE A 43 0.48 25.09 -19.37
N ASN A 44 0.47 25.61 -20.61
CA ASN A 44 1.47 25.28 -21.62
C ASN A 44 2.88 25.67 -21.16
N GLN A 45 3.04 26.85 -20.56
CA GLN A 45 4.32 27.30 -20.01
C GLN A 45 4.78 26.37 -18.88
N LEU A 46 3.91 26.06 -17.91
CA LEU A 46 4.25 25.16 -16.80
C LEU A 46 4.62 23.75 -17.27
N LYS A 47 3.95 23.23 -18.31
CA LYS A 47 4.31 21.95 -18.93
C LYS A 47 5.67 22.00 -19.63
N ALA A 48 5.94 23.09 -20.36
CA ALA A 48 7.22 23.30 -21.01
C ALA A 48 8.36 23.41 -19.99
N ASP A 49 8.16 24.19 -18.93
CA ASP A 49 9.11 24.33 -17.82
C ASP A 49 9.36 23.00 -17.12
N PHE A 50 8.29 22.22 -16.86
CA PHE A 50 8.42 20.88 -16.28
C PHE A 50 9.25 19.95 -17.17
N ASN A 51 9.03 19.98 -18.50
CA ASN A 51 9.82 19.20 -19.44
C ASN A 51 11.29 19.65 -19.48
N VAL A 52 11.56 20.96 -19.58
CA VAL A 52 12.92 21.50 -19.57
C VAL A 52 13.66 21.10 -18.28
N GLN A 53 12.98 21.21 -17.14
CA GLN A 53 13.56 20.94 -15.82
C GLN A 53 13.79 19.45 -15.57
N PHE A 54 12.81 18.60 -15.85
CA PHE A 54 12.81 17.18 -15.43
C PHE A 54 12.96 16.17 -16.58
N GLY A 55 12.78 16.61 -17.83
CA GLY A 55 12.91 15.79 -19.03
C GLY A 55 11.68 14.96 -19.39
N TYR A 56 10.50 15.33 -18.88
CA TYR A 56 9.28 14.55 -19.04
C TYR A 56 8.12 15.44 -19.50
N GLU A 57 7.32 14.96 -20.44
CA GLU A 57 6.11 15.63 -20.87
C GLU A 57 4.95 15.39 -19.88
N LEU A 58 4.09 16.40 -19.69
CA LEU A 58 2.81 16.24 -19.00
C LEU A 58 1.69 16.16 -20.04
N ILE A 59 1.26 14.93 -20.32
CA ILE A 59 0.40 14.59 -21.45
C ILE A 59 -1.06 14.63 -20.98
N ASP A 60 -1.90 15.38 -21.71
CA ASP A 60 -3.35 15.36 -21.51
C ASP A 60 -3.92 14.09 -22.14
N LEU A 61 -4.70 13.31 -21.39
CA LEU A 61 -5.39 12.14 -21.93
C LEU A 61 -6.91 12.27 -21.73
N GLU A 62 -7.39 12.10 -20.49
CA GLU A 62 -8.82 12.25 -20.17
C GLU A 62 -9.16 13.60 -19.57
N HIS A 63 -8.18 14.18 -18.89
CA HIS A 63 -8.30 15.46 -18.22
C HIS A 63 -7.12 16.35 -18.59
N GLU A 64 -7.42 17.62 -18.78
CA GLU A 64 -6.37 18.64 -18.87
C GLU A 64 -5.70 18.81 -17.51
N TRP A 65 -4.38 19.01 -17.54
CA TRP A 65 -3.63 19.40 -16.36
C TRP A 65 -4.03 20.79 -15.87
N ARG A 66 -4.19 20.95 -14.55
CA ARG A 66 -4.43 22.26 -13.93
C ARG A 66 -3.12 22.87 -13.41
N PRO A 67 -2.95 24.21 -13.41
CA PRO A 67 -1.71 24.84 -12.94
C PRO A 67 -1.27 24.38 -11.54
N TRP A 68 -2.21 24.28 -10.61
CA TRP A 68 -1.92 23.85 -9.23
C TRP A 68 -1.54 22.35 -9.13
N GLU A 69 -1.96 21.50 -10.06
CA GLU A 69 -1.56 20.09 -10.13
C GLU A 69 -0.12 19.98 -10.61
N ILE A 70 0.23 20.73 -11.66
CA ILE A 70 1.60 20.80 -12.20
C ILE A 70 2.55 21.33 -11.12
N ASN A 71 2.19 22.39 -10.41
CA ASN A 71 3.00 22.93 -9.31
C ASN A 71 3.26 21.91 -8.19
N LYS A 72 2.27 21.08 -7.86
CA LYS A 72 2.45 19.98 -6.89
C LYS A 72 3.43 18.92 -7.39
N LEU A 73 3.41 18.62 -8.69
CA LEU A 73 4.40 17.74 -9.32
C LEU A 73 5.80 18.35 -9.32
N ILE A 74 5.95 19.63 -9.68
CA ILE A 74 7.25 20.33 -9.64
C ILE A 74 7.88 20.20 -8.24
N ILE A 75 7.10 20.41 -7.17
CA ILE A 75 7.58 20.26 -5.79
C ILE A 75 7.96 18.80 -5.48
N ALA A 76 7.23 17.82 -6.01
CA ALA A 76 7.56 16.41 -5.82
C ALA A 76 8.85 15.99 -6.56
N PHE A 77 9.00 16.40 -7.81
CA PHE A 77 10.12 16.08 -8.69
C PHE A 77 11.41 16.80 -8.32
N SER A 78 11.34 18.05 -7.84
CA SER A 78 12.52 18.82 -7.39
C SER A 78 13.31 18.14 -6.26
N LYS A 79 12.70 17.20 -5.53
CA LYS A 79 13.37 16.40 -4.51
C LYS A 79 14.05 15.16 -5.07
N LEU A 80 13.77 14.72 -6.29
CA LEU A 80 14.47 13.58 -6.89
C LEU A 80 15.93 13.95 -7.19
N PRO A 81 16.87 13.00 -7.18
CA PRO A 81 18.22 13.22 -7.69
C PRO A 81 18.20 13.20 -9.23
N ASP A 82 19.25 13.75 -9.84
CA ASP A 82 19.36 13.85 -11.31
C ASP A 82 19.30 12.49 -12.02
N THR A 83 19.66 11.41 -11.32
CA THR A 83 19.57 10.03 -11.83
C THR A 83 18.14 9.57 -12.15
N PHE A 84 17.12 10.28 -11.66
CA PHE A 84 15.70 10.01 -11.91
C PHE A 84 15.09 10.98 -12.93
N LEU A 85 15.90 11.87 -13.51
CA LEU A 85 15.46 12.86 -14.47
C LEU A 85 15.96 12.46 -15.85
N LYS A 86 15.22 12.81 -16.91
CA LYS A 86 15.64 12.61 -18.31
C LYS A 86 16.01 11.14 -18.63
N ILE A 87 15.29 10.19 -18.04
CA ILE A 87 15.48 8.76 -18.35
C ILE A 87 15.09 8.51 -19.81
N ASN A 88 16.09 8.16 -20.64
CA ASN A 88 15.88 7.83 -22.04
C ASN A 88 14.85 6.70 -22.19
N GLY A 89 13.85 6.92 -23.04
CA GLY A 89 12.76 5.95 -23.27
C GLY A 89 11.49 6.20 -22.45
N VAL A 90 11.51 7.16 -21.51
CA VAL A 90 10.31 7.60 -20.78
C VAL A 90 9.88 8.96 -21.33
N LYS A 91 8.78 8.98 -22.09
CA LYS A 91 8.30 10.21 -22.74
C LYS A 91 7.67 11.19 -21.76
N GLY A 92 6.82 10.70 -20.87
CA GLY A 92 6.05 11.59 -20.00
C GLY A 92 5.04 10.87 -19.11
N PHE A 93 4.21 11.68 -18.46
CA PHE A 93 3.21 11.25 -17.49
C PHE A 93 1.81 11.67 -17.91
N TYR A 94 0.84 10.82 -17.61
CA TYR A 94 -0.52 10.95 -18.12
C TYR A 94 -1.49 11.30 -17.00
N HIS A 95 -2.45 12.18 -17.29
CA HIS A 95 -3.53 12.52 -16.36
C HIS A 95 -4.83 11.80 -16.73
N LEU A 96 -5.32 10.96 -15.83
CA LEU A 96 -6.55 10.18 -16.00
C LEU A 96 -7.51 10.35 -14.83
N SER A 97 -8.79 10.06 -15.08
CA SER A 97 -9.83 10.15 -14.04
C SER A 97 -9.65 9.08 -12.94
N HIS A 98 -9.42 7.83 -13.32
CA HIS A 98 -9.27 6.69 -12.42
C HIS A 98 -8.50 5.54 -13.08
N PHE A 99 -7.98 4.62 -12.27
CA PHE A 99 -7.35 3.39 -12.75
C PHE A 99 -8.40 2.48 -13.43
N ARG A 100 -8.07 1.93 -14.60
CA ARG A 100 -8.94 1.01 -15.37
C ARG A 100 -8.38 -0.39 -15.53
N GLY A 101 -7.17 -0.66 -15.02
CA GLY A 101 -6.47 -1.93 -15.21
C GLY A 101 -6.76 -3.01 -14.15
N GLY A 102 -7.74 -2.81 -13.26
CA GLY A 102 -8.01 -3.76 -12.18
C GLY A 102 -8.86 -4.93 -12.64
N PRO A 103 -8.71 -6.13 -12.04
CA PRO A 103 -9.66 -7.23 -12.22
C PRO A 103 -11.09 -6.77 -11.95
N VAL A 104 -12.04 -7.24 -12.76
CA VAL A 104 -13.46 -6.89 -12.66
C VAL A 104 -13.95 -7.11 -11.23
N GLY A 105 -14.48 -6.06 -10.60
CA GLY A 105 -15.01 -6.09 -9.22
C GLY A 105 -14.01 -5.77 -8.10
N MET A 106 -12.75 -5.42 -8.41
CA MET A 106 -11.87 -4.79 -7.40
C MET A 106 -12.14 -3.29 -7.30
N PRO A 107 -12.22 -2.71 -6.09
CA PRO A 107 -12.27 -1.26 -5.93
C PRO A 107 -10.95 -0.66 -6.41
N VAL A 108 -10.99 0.01 -7.56
CA VAL A 108 -9.82 0.65 -8.18
C VAL A 108 -9.79 2.16 -7.94
N ASP A 109 -10.89 2.74 -7.44
CA ASP A 109 -11.07 4.17 -7.19
C ASP A 109 -10.11 4.75 -6.12
N ASP A 110 -9.40 3.90 -5.40
CA ASP A 110 -8.42 4.28 -4.38
C ASP A 110 -6.98 4.32 -4.89
N ILE A 111 -6.70 3.83 -6.10
CA ILE A 111 -5.36 3.79 -6.69
C ILE A 111 -5.00 5.22 -7.15
N PRO A 112 -3.95 5.85 -6.61
CA PRO A 112 -3.61 7.24 -6.92
C PRO A 112 -2.70 7.39 -8.14
N ALA A 113 -1.95 6.34 -8.49
CA ALA A 113 -1.05 6.31 -9.63
C ALA A 113 -0.77 4.85 -10.02
N ALA A 114 -0.24 4.64 -11.24
CA ALA A 114 0.24 3.34 -11.69
C ALA A 114 1.41 3.51 -12.67
N THR A 115 2.41 2.62 -12.55
CA THR A 115 3.56 2.57 -13.44
C THR A 115 3.43 1.42 -14.44
N PHE A 116 3.76 1.69 -15.71
CA PHE A 116 3.72 0.73 -16.82
C PHE A 116 5.06 0.72 -17.58
N PRO A 117 5.37 -0.36 -18.33
CA PRO A 117 4.67 -1.65 -18.38
C PRO A 117 4.76 -2.47 -17.08
N SER A 118 3.82 -3.41 -16.91
CA SER A 118 4.00 -4.50 -15.94
C SER A 118 5.04 -5.51 -16.44
N PHE A 119 5.45 -6.44 -15.59
CA PHE A 119 6.35 -7.53 -15.95
C PHE A 119 5.84 -8.86 -15.42
N GLN A 120 6.43 -9.94 -15.91
CA GLN A 120 6.21 -11.29 -15.41
C GLN A 120 7.54 -11.96 -15.03
N THR A 121 7.52 -12.74 -13.96
CA THR A 121 8.68 -13.52 -13.50
C THR A 121 8.55 -14.96 -13.99
N VAL A 122 9.43 -15.34 -14.92
CA VAL A 122 9.40 -16.65 -15.60
C VAL A 122 10.71 -17.38 -15.36
N TYR A 123 10.63 -18.64 -14.94
CA TYR A 123 11.76 -19.55 -14.97
C TYR A 123 11.71 -20.32 -16.29
N ARG A 124 12.73 -20.13 -17.12
CA ARG A 124 12.89 -20.84 -18.39
C ARG A 124 13.58 -22.17 -18.14
N ASN A 125 12.84 -23.26 -18.19
CA ASN A 125 13.31 -24.57 -17.78
C ASN A 125 14.40 -25.10 -18.72
N ALA A 126 14.20 -24.97 -20.03
CA ALA A 126 15.17 -25.38 -21.05
C ALA A 126 16.54 -24.66 -20.92
N ARG A 127 16.56 -23.45 -20.36
CA ARG A 127 17.77 -22.64 -20.16
C ARG A 127 18.24 -22.59 -18.70
N MET A 128 17.50 -23.21 -17.79
CA MET A 128 17.68 -23.13 -16.34
C MET A 128 17.91 -21.69 -15.84
N SER A 129 17.10 -20.75 -16.31
CA SER A 129 17.34 -19.32 -16.07
C SER A 129 16.11 -18.59 -15.54
N TYR A 130 16.31 -17.75 -14.51
CA TYR A 130 15.30 -16.82 -14.03
C TYR A 130 15.25 -15.57 -14.90
N GLN A 131 14.05 -15.17 -15.30
CA GLN A 131 13.82 -14.01 -16.17
C GLN A 131 12.72 -13.11 -15.60
N ILE A 132 12.94 -11.80 -15.74
CA ILE A 132 11.90 -10.78 -15.67
C ILE A 132 11.59 -10.38 -17.09
N GLU A 133 10.37 -10.62 -17.53
CA GLU A 133 9.92 -10.31 -18.89
C GLU A 133 9.05 -9.06 -18.84
N VAL A 134 9.57 -7.97 -19.39
CA VAL A 134 8.91 -6.67 -19.38
C VAL A 134 7.81 -6.65 -20.44
N GLY A 135 6.62 -6.18 -20.06
CA GLY A 135 5.48 -6.08 -20.94
C GLY A 135 5.71 -5.12 -22.10
N ASN A 136 5.04 -5.38 -23.23
CA ASN A 136 5.21 -4.62 -24.47
C ASN A 136 4.49 -3.25 -24.50
N GLN A 137 4.21 -2.64 -23.35
CA GLN A 137 3.55 -1.33 -23.28
C GLN A 137 4.58 -0.20 -23.24
N GLU A 138 4.17 1.00 -23.66
CA GLU A 138 4.99 2.20 -23.53
C GLU A 138 5.29 2.48 -22.03
N PRO A 139 6.57 2.74 -21.68
CA PRO A 139 6.97 3.12 -20.33
C PRO A 139 6.35 4.45 -19.91
N ARG A 140 5.57 4.44 -18.84
CA ARG A 140 4.88 5.65 -18.36
C ARG A 140 4.43 5.54 -16.91
N ILE A 141 4.14 6.69 -16.33
CA ILE A 141 3.35 6.79 -15.09
C ILE A 141 2.02 7.44 -15.43
N GLU A 142 0.96 6.82 -14.94
CA GLU A 142 -0.39 7.36 -14.96
C GLU A 142 -0.71 7.95 -13.58
N PHE A 143 -1.08 9.22 -13.53
CA PHE A 143 -1.53 9.90 -12.32
C PHE A 143 -3.06 10.11 -12.38
N TYR A 144 -3.75 9.70 -11.31
CA TYR A 144 -5.21 9.80 -11.24
C TYR A 144 -5.65 11.03 -10.44
N SER A 145 -6.77 11.64 -10.82
CA SER A 145 -7.28 12.90 -10.21
C SER A 145 -7.25 12.91 -8.67
N LYS A 146 -7.54 11.76 -8.04
CA LYS A 146 -7.52 11.58 -6.58
C LYS A 146 -6.16 11.86 -5.93
N LEU A 147 -5.06 11.68 -6.64
CA LEU A 147 -3.72 12.02 -6.18
C LEU A 147 -3.64 13.49 -5.78
N PHE A 148 -4.15 14.38 -6.63
CA PHE A 148 -3.96 15.82 -6.49
C PHE A 148 -4.76 16.43 -5.35
N TYR A 149 -5.82 15.76 -4.88
CA TYR A 149 -6.55 16.15 -3.67
C TYR A 149 -5.85 15.76 -2.37
N LYS A 150 -4.70 15.09 -2.43
CA LYS A 150 -3.87 14.80 -1.26
C LYS A 150 -2.99 16.02 -0.91
N ASN A 151 -2.50 16.04 0.32
CA ASN A 151 -1.50 17.04 0.75
C ASN A 151 -0.15 16.80 0.04
N GLN A 152 0.70 17.84 0.02
CA GLN A 152 1.97 17.80 -0.69
C GLN A 152 2.89 16.66 -0.24
N LYS A 153 2.96 16.37 1.07
CA LYS A 153 3.80 15.28 1.61
C LYS A 153 3.41 13.92 1.03
N ASN A 154 2.11 13.66 0.93
CA ASN A 154 1.60 12.42 0.36
C ASN A 154 1.80 12.36 -1.16
N ILE A 155 1.61 13.47 -1.87
CA ILE A 155 1.85 13.53 -3.32
C ILE A 155 3.32 13.27 -3.62
N SER A 156 4.24 13.99 -2.94
CA SER A 156 5.68 13.78 -3.12
C SER A 156 6.08 12.34 -2.86
N ASN A 157 5.53 11.71 -1.82
CA ASN A 157 5.85 10.32 -1.51
C ASN A 157 5.37 9.34 -2.59
N ILE A 158 4.14 9.50 -3.10
CA ILE A 158 3.58 8.66 -4.17
C ILE A 158 4.36 8.87 -5.46
N VAL A 159 4.57 10.11 -5.89
CA VAL A 159 5.32 10.42 -7.12
C VAL A 159 6.73 9.83 -7.08
N GLN A 160 7.43 9.95 -5.95
CA GLN A 160 8.79 9.41 -5.80
C GLN A 160 8.81 7.88 -5.74
N HIS A 161 7.74 7.25 -5.24
CA HIS A 161 7.54 5.81 -5.29
C HIS A 161 7.32 5.32 -6.72
N GLU A 162 6.43 5.94 -7.50
CA GLU A 162 6.23 5.57 -8.91
C GLU A 162 7.48 5.81 -9.76
N MET A 163 8.18 6.92 -9.54
CA MET A 163 9.45 7.19 -10.19
C MET A 163 10.55 6.17 -9.83
N ALA A 164 10.47 5.55 -8.65
CA ALA A 164 11.36 4.45 -8.30
C ALA A 164 11.08 3.17 -9.08
N HIS A 165 9.81 2.90 -9.44
CA HIS A 165 9.49 1.79 -10.35
C HIS A 165 10.05 2.03 -11.75
N ILE A 166 9.94 3.25 -12.28
CA ILE A 166 10.57 3.62 -13.55
C ILE A 166 12.09 3.48 -13.46
N TYR A 167 12.72 4.03 -12.43
CA TYR A 167 14.17 3.90 -12.25
C TYR A 167 14.60 2.44 -12.19
N ASP A 168 13.91 1.61 -11.40
CA ASP A 168 14.19 0.18 -11.27
C ASP A 168 14.11 -0.54 -12.63
N MET A 169 13.05 -0.29 -13.39
CA MET A 169 12.84 -0.85 -14.73
C MET A 169 13.99 -0.51 -15.68
N PHE A 170 14.44 0.75 -15.72
CA PHE A 170 15.51 1.19 -16.63
C PHE A 170 16.92 0.91 -16.10
N ASN A 171 17.06 0.30 -14.92
CA ASN A 171 18.34 -0.11 -14.34
C ASN A 171 18.41 -1.63 -14.12
N GLY A 172 17.74 -2.40 -14.99
CA GLY A 172 17.81 -3.86 -14.97
C GLY A 172 17.07 -4.53 -13.80
N TYR A 173 16.07 -3.85 -13.22
CA TYR A 173 15.38 -4.27 -12.00
C TYR A 173 16.34 -4.57 -10.85
N LEU A 174 17.01 -3.52 -10.35
CA LEU A 174 17.85 -3.57 -9.15
C LEU A 174 17.14 -4.23 -7.96
N SER A 175 15.82 -4.08 -7.85
CA SER A 175 14.99 -4.74 -6.84
C SER A 175 15.03 -6.27 -6.90
N PHE A 176 15.44 -6.85 -8.01
CA PHE A 176 15.62 -8.30 -8.19
C PHE A 176 17.10 -8.71 -8.28
N SER A 177 18.03 -7.78 -8.05
CA SER A 177 19.45 -8.11 -7.94
C SER A 177 19.73 -9.01 -6.72
N ASP A 178 20.73 -9.88 -6.83
CA ASP A 178 21.14 -10.76 -5.72
C ASP A 178 21.44 -9.96 -4.44
N GLU A 179 22.08 -8.78 -4.57
CA GLU A 179 22.40 -7.88 -3.45
C GLU A 179 21.13 -7.36 -2.76
N TRP A 180 20.13 -6.90 -3.53
CA TRP A 180 18.88 -6.41 -2.94
C TRP A 180 18.06 -7.53 -2.29
N LEU A 181 17.93 -8.68 -2.95
CA LEU A 181 17.24 -9.85 -2.40
C LEU A 181 17.88 -10.33 -1.09
N GLU A 182 19.21 -10.28 -0.99
CA GLU A 182 19.94 -10.60 0.24
C GLU A 182 19.67 -9.58 1.36
N ILE A 183 19.70 -8.27 1.05
CA ILE A 183 19.41 -7.20 2.02
C ILE A 183 17.99 -7.31 2.57
N THR A 184 17.03 -7.62 1.70
CA THR A 184 15.59 -7.65 1.99
C THR A 184 15.09 -9.00 2.47
N LYS A 185 15.91 -10.06 2.33
CA LYS A 185 15.60 -11.46 2.68
C LYS A 185 14.42 -12.05 1.92
N PHE A 186 14.12 -11.54 0.74
CA PHE A 186 13.23 -12.24 -0.18
C PHE A 186 13.92 -13.51 -0.68
N LYS A 187 13.18 -14.62 -0.73
CA LYS A 187 13.64 -15.87 -1.33
C LYS A 187 12.77 -16.22 -2.53
N LEU A 188 13.34 -16.85 -3.55
CA LEU A 188 12.53 -17.31 -4.67
C LEU A 188 11.81 -18.61 -4.31
N ILE A 189 10.55 -18.69 -4.72
CA ILE A 189 9.82 -19.96 -4.83
C ILE A 189 9.31 -20.13 -6.26
N HIS A 190 9.29 -21.37 -6.72
CA HIS A 190 8.72 -21.74 -8.01
C HIS A 190 7.22 -22.02 -7.87
N LEU A 191 6.47 -21.62 -8.88
CA LEU A 191 5.02 -21.73 -8.98
C LEU A 191 4.71 -22.56 -10.24
N PRO A 192 4.47 -23.88 -10.11
CA PRO A 192 4.25 -24.75 -11.25
C PRO A 192 2.96 -24.36 -11.99
N ALA A 193 2.95 -24.57 -13.31
CA ALA A 193 1.75 -24.44 -14.12
C ALA A 193 0.67 -25.43 -13.65
N LEU A 194 -0.60 -25.04 -13.71
CA LEU A 194 -1.72 -25.85 -13.19
C LEU A 194 -1.92 -27.17 -13.94
N ASP A 195 -1.47 -27.28 -15.18
CA ASP A 195 -1.51 -28.52 -15.97
C ASP A 195 -0.36 -29.49 -15.64
N SER A 196 0.62 -29.07 -14.81
CA SER A 196 1.66 -29.92 -14.22
C SER A 196 2.51 -30.69 -15.24
N LYS A 197 2.65 -30.18 -16.47
CA LYS A 197 3.43 -30.83 -17.51
C LYS A 197 4.93 -30.77 -17.20
N PRO A 198 5.64 -31.92 -17.18
CA PRO A 198 7.09 -31.92 -17.00
C PRO A 198 7.80 -31.18 -18.14
N GLY A 199 8.83 -30.42 -17.82
CA GLY A 199 9.62 -29.72 -18.82
C GLY A 199 9.18 -28.29 -19.10
N ASP A 200 7.94 -27.93 -18.76
CA ASP A 200 7.39 -26.61 -19.05
C ASP A 200 8.06 -25.50 -18.22
N ASP A 201 8.09 -24.31 -18.81
CA ASP A 201 8.41 -23.09 -18.09
C ASP A 201 7.36 -22.82 -17.01
N TYR A 202 7.79 -22.21 -15.92
CA TYR A 202 6.90 -21.92 -14.80
C TYR A 202 7.17 -20.54 -14.23
N LEU A 203 6.22 -20.03 -13.46
CA LEU A 203 6.41 -18.74 -12.81
C LEU A 203 7.25 -18.93 -11.56
N PHE A 204 7.94 -17.88 -11.16
CA PHE A 204 8.51 -17.82 -9.81
C PHE A 204 8.02 -16.55 -9.14
N THR A 205 8.11 -16.51 -7.82
CA THR A 205 7.88 -15.28 -7.06
C THR A 205 8.92 -15.13 -5.97
N ALA A 206 9.22 -13.88 -5.64
CA ALA A 206 10.04 -13.53 -4.49
C ALA A 206 9.14 -13.50 -3.25
N LEU A 207 9.23 -14.54 -2.44
CA LEU A 207 8.50 -14.70 -1.19
C LEU A 207 9.25 -14.03 -0.04
N ASN A 208 8.55 -13.17 0.70
CA ASN A 208 9.10 -12.50 1.89
C ASN A 208 9.47 -13.53 2.99
N ASP A 209 10.39 -13.17 3.89
CA ASP A 209 10.61 -13.93 5.13
C ASP A 209 9.56 -13.55 6.19
N SER A 210 8.79 -14.55 6.64
CA SER A 210 7.76 -14.39 7.68
C SER A 210 8.31 -14.12 9.09
N ARG A 211 9.63 -14.23 9.28
CA ARG A 211 10.33 -13.84 10.52
C ARG A 211 10.97 -12.45 10.42
N GLU A 212 11.16 -11.92 9.21
CA GLU A 212 11.66 -10.57 9.03
C GLU A 212 10.55 -9.56 9.32
N ILE A 213 10.87 -8.58 10.16
CA ILE A 213 9.97 -7.49 10.53
C ILE A 213 10.32 -6.22 9.75
N ARG A 214 11.58 -6.01 9.38
CA ARG A 214 12.10 -4.77 8.77
C ARG A 214 11.99 -4.74 7.25
N TYR A 215 10.77 -4.64 6.73
CA TYR A 215 10.52 -4.23 5.34
C TYR A 215 10.44 -2.71 5.24
N ALA A 216 10.61 -2.18 4.03
CA ALA A 216 10.66 -0.75 3.78
C ALA A 216 9.45 -0.01 4.37
N PRO A 217 9.67 1.12 5.06
CA PRO A 217 8.59 1.89 5.66
C PRO A 217 7.69 2.47 4.57
N VAL A 218 6.38 2.41 4.80
CA VAL A 218 5.36 2.83 3.83
C VAL A 218 4.80 4.22 4.14
N SER A 219 4.07 4.81 3.19
CA SER A 219 3.27 6.00 3.47
C SER A 219 2.17 5.70 4.49
N SER A 220 1.68 6.72 5.20
CA SER A 220 0.52 6.55 6.12
C SER A 220 -0.81 6.26 5.39
N LEU A 221 -0.78 6.13 4.06
CA LEU A 221 -1.93 5.76 3.24
C LEU A 221 -1.94 4.26 2.93
N GLN A 222 -0.77 3.61 2.97
CA GLN A 222 -0.59 2.19 2.69
C GLN A 222 -0.64 1.37 3.99
N LEU A 223 -0.95 0.09 3.82
CA LEU A 223 -0.87 -0.88 4.90
C LEU A 223 0.59 -1.29 5.12
N PRO A 224 1.01 -1.59 6.36
CA PRO A 224 2.38 -2.05 6.65
C PRO A 224 2.82 -3.31 5.88
N THR A 225 1.86 -4.06 5.31
CA THR A 225 2.13 -5.25 4.47
C THR A 225 2.55 -4.91 3.05
N TYR A 226 2.45 -3.66 2.60
CA TYR A 226 2.63 -3.29 1.19
C TYR A 226 4.05 -3.60 0.67
N SER A 227 5.09 -3.17 1.38
CA SER A 227 6.50 -3.51 1.05
C SER A 227 6.82 -5.01 1.13
N ARG A 228 5.95 -5.83 1.73
CA ARG A 228 6.14 -7.30 1.81
C ARG A 228 5.60 -8.03 0.59
N GLN A 229 4.87 -7.35 -0.28
CA GLN A 229 4.18 -7.97 -1.40
C GLN A 229 5.17 -8.52 -2.41
N ASN A 230 6.22 -7.77 -2.73
CA ASN A 230 7.31 -8.16 -3.62
C ASN A 230 8.53 -7.23 -3.43
N PRO A 231 9.71 -7.59 -3.99
CA PRO A 231 10.92 -6.77 -3.88
C PRO A 231 10.83 -5.40 -4.54
N GLN A 232 10.06 -5.26 -5.62
CA GLN A 232 9.88 -4.01 -6.35
C GLN A 232 9.18 -2.95 -5.48
N GLU A 233 8.14 -3.35 -4.75
CA GLU A 233 7.44 -2.50 -3.79
C GLU A 233 8.32 -2.14 -2.59
N ASP A 234 9.13 -3.09 -2.07
CA ASP A 234 10.11 -2.78 -1.02
C ASP A 234 11.15 -1.76 -1.50
N PHE A 235 11.63 -1.90 -2.74
CA PHE A 235 12.57 -0.97 -3.36
C PHE A 235 11.97 0.42 -3.54
N ALA A 236 10.78 0.52 -4.15
CA ALA A 236 10.13 1.80 -4.41
C ALA A 236 9.78 2.55 -3.12
N ASN A 237 9.28 1.84 -2.11
CA ASN A 237 9.07 2.42 -0.77
C ASN A 237 10.39 2.81 -0.09
N SER A 238 11.48 2.07 -0.31
CA SER A 238 12.80 2.43 0.21
C SER A 238 13.35 3.72 -0.42
N VAL A 239 13.15 3.92 -1.74
CA VAL A 239 13.52 5.17 -2.42
C VAL A 239 12.71 6.33 -1.89
N ALA A 240 11.39 6.20 -1.77
CA ALA A 240 10.54 7.24 -1.21
C ALA A 240 10.89 7.53 0.27
N ALA A 241 11.26 6.51 1.04
CA ALA A 241 11.71 6.65 2.42
C ALA A 241 13.05 7.38 2.53
N TYR A 242 14.00 7.09 1.63
CA TYR A 242 15.30 7.75 1.58
C TYR A 242 15.18 9.28 1.50
N ILE A 243 14.22 9.76 0.71
CA ILE A 243 13.98 11.19 0.48
C ILE A 243 13.18 11.83 1.62
N ASN A 244 12.19 11.11 2.18
CA ASN A 244 11.17 11.73 3.04
C ASN A 244 11.26 11.39 4.53
N TYR A 245 11.91 10.29 4.91
CA TYR A 245 11.83 9.74 6.27
C TYR A 245 13.17 9.86 7.01
N PRO A 246 13.28 10.75 8.00
CA PRO A 246 14.56 11.04 8.66
C PRO A 246 15.15 9.83 9.40
N TYR A 247 14.29 8.88 9.80
CA TYR A 247 14.72 7.69 10.52
C TYR A 247 15.07 6.48 9.64
N PHE A 248 14.93 6.59 8.32
CA PHE A 248 15.17 5.46 7.40
C PHE A 248 16.63 4.97 7.48
N GLN A 249 17.60 5.88 7.60
CA GLN A 249 19.01 5.54 7.74
C GLN A 249 19.32 4.70 8.99
N PHE A 250 18.58 4.88 10.08
CA PHE A 250 18.79 4.15 11.33
C PHE A 250 18.00 2.83 11.36
N SER A 251 16.77 2.85 10.86
CA SER A 251 15.88 1.67 10.85
C SER A 251 16.28 0.65 9.79
N HIS A 252 16.83 1.10 8.66
CA HIS A 252 17.19 0.25 7.51
C HIS A 252 18.58 0.61 6.93
N PRO A 253 19.66 0.52 7.73
CA PRO A 253 20.99 1.01 7.34
C PRO A 253 21.54 0.34 6.07
N LYS A 254 21.32 -0.97 5.89
CA LYS A 254 21.78 -1.68 4.68
C LYS A 254 21.10 -1.19 3.41
N ARG A 255 19.77 -1.00 3.45
CA ARG A 255 19.00 -0.43 2.32
C ARG A 255 19.43 1.00 2.05
N TYR A 256 19.61 1.80 3.10
CA TYR A 256 20.09 3.18 2.98
C TYR A 256 21.45 3.25 2.28
N GLN A 257 22.42 2.42 2.65
CA GLN A 257 23.74 2.40 2.02
C GLN A 257 23.67 1.91 0.55
N PHE A 258 22.86 0.89 0.28
CA PHE A 258 22.62 0.45 -1.10
C PHE A 258 22.08 1.60 -1.96
N LEU A 259 21.02 2.27 -1.52
CA LEU A 259 20.40 3.36 -2.24
C LEU A 259 21.34 4.56 -2.40
N LYS A 260 22.05 4.95 -1.33
CA LYS A 260 23.05 6.03 -1.38
C LYS A 260 24.07 5.78 -2.50
N LYS A 261 24.58 4.55 -2.61
CA LYS A 261 25.63 4.19 -3.57
C LYS A 261 25.10 3.95 -4.99
N LYS A 262 23.98 3.24 -5.14
CA LYS A 262 23.50 2.67 -6.41
C LYS A 262 22.39 3.49 -7.09
N VAL A 263 21.75 4.38 -6.34
CA VAL A 263 20.53 5.08 -6.79
C VAL A 263 20.68 6.59 -6.68
N PHE A 264 21.19 7.09 -5.56
CA PHE A 264 21.27 8.52 -5.27
C PHE A 264 22.65 9.16 -5.52
N GLY A 265 23.63 8.40 -6.03
CA GLY A 265 24.96 8.94 -6.36
C GLY A 265 25.67 9.63 -5.20
N GLY A 266 25.40 9.21 -3.96
CA GLY A 266 25.94 9.81 -2.75
C GLY A 266 25.14 10.98 -2.16
N LYS A 267 24.09 11.48 -2.84
CA LYS A 267 23.22 12.56 -2.34
C LYS A 267 22.51 12.11 -1.05
N VAL A 268 22.54 12.98 -0.03
CA VAL A 268 21.95 12.73 1.29
C VAL A 268 20.88 13.78 1.60
N TYR A 269 19.73 13.35 2.12
CA TYR A 269 18.60 14.25 2.48
C TYR A 269 18.52 14.58 3.97
N PHE A 270 19.17 13.79 4.83
CA PHE A 270 19.16 13.94 6.27
C PHE A 270 20.57 13.75 6.82
N PRO A 271 21.02 14.55 7.81
CA PRO A 271 22.36 14.41 8.38
C PRO A 271 22.65 13.00 8.86
N GLU A 272 23.80 12.46 8.47
CA GLU A 272 24.24 11.13 8.92
C GLU A 272 24.71 11.19 10.37
N LYS A 273 24.29 10.19 11.17
CA LYS A 273 24.72 10.05 12.57
C LYS A 273 25.04 8.59 12.88
N LYS A 274 26.06 8.36 13.70
CA LYS A 274 26.41 7.02 14.20
C LYS A 274 25.71 6.79 15.55
N ILE A 275 24.42 6.50 15.50
CA ILE A 275 23.56 6.27 16.68
C ILE A 275 22.56 5.15 16.37
N GLY A 276 22.18 4.36 17.37
CA GLY A 276 21.19 3.30 17.21
C GLY A 276 19.80 3.87 16.92
N PHE A 277 18.96 3.12 16.19
CA PHE A 277 17.59 3.57 15.88
C PHE A 277 16.75 3.83 17.13
N LYS A 278 16.74 2.88 18.07
CA LYS A 278 16.03 3.03 19.35
C LYS A 278 16.50 4.26 20.12
N GLU A 279 17.81 4.36 20.33
CA GLU A 279 18.43 5.48 21.05
C GLU A 279 18.08 6.83 20.42
N LYS A 280 18.16 6.92 19.08
CA LYS A 280 17.83 8.13 18.34
C LYS A 280 16.36 8.52 18.48
N VAL A 281 15.45 7.56 18.37
CA VAL A 281 14.00 7.80 18.51
C VAL A 281 13.65 8.21 19.92
N THR A 282 14.09 7.46 20.93
CA THR A 282 13.81 7.77 22.34
C THR A 282 14.33 9.17 22.68
N SER A 283 15.58 9.47 22.34
CA SER A 283 16.18 10.78 22.62
C SER A 283 15.41 11.94 21.95
N ASP A 284 15.02 11.78 20.68
CA ASP A 284 14.22 12.80 19.99
C ASP A 284 12.83 12.99 20.60
N PHE A 285 12.23 11.91 21.09
CA PHE A 285 10.89 11.91 21.67
C PHE A 285 10.89 12.55 23.05
N GLU A 286 11.85 12.19 23.90
CA GLU A 286 12.09 12.82 25.20
C GLU A 286 12.31 14.31 25.05
N GLN A 287 13.16 14.71 24.11
CA GLN A 287 13.41 16.11 23.80
C GLN A 287 12.13 16.82 23.36
N ALA A 288 11.32 16.19 22.49
CA ALA A 288 10.07 16.77 22.01
C ALA A 288 9.04 16.96 23.13
N ILE A 289 8.94 16.01 24.07
CA ILE A 289 8.10 16.14 25.26
C ILE A 289 8.61 17.25 26.17
N ALA A 290 9.91 17.26 26.50
CA ALA A 290 10.51 18.24 27.39
C ALA A 290 10.37 19.67 26.85
N SER A 291 10.53 19.84 25.53
CA SER A 291 10.35 21.14 24.86
C SER A 291 8.89 21.47 24.53
N LYS A 292 7.92 20.64 24.95
CA LYS A 292 6.49 20.78 24.63
C LYS A 292 6.18 20.89 23.12
N ASN A 293 7.03 20.29 22.28
CA ASN A 293 6.83 20.26 20.84
C ASN A 293 5.93 19.08 20.46
N TRP A 294 4.63 19.25 20.68
CA TRP A 294 3.64 18.19 20.53
C TRP A 294 3.44 17.70 19.09
N ASP A 295 3.70 18.55 18.09
CA ASP A 295 3.68 18.14 16.69
C ASP A 295 4.84 17.19 16.37
N LYS A 296 6.04 17.47 16.89
CA LYS A 296 7.20 16.56 16.77
C LYS A 296 6.94 15.22 17.47
N VAL A 297 6.22 15.20 18.60
CA VAL A 297 5.80 13.95 19.27
C VAL A 297 4.94 13.09 18.33
N ILE A 298 3.97 13.68 17.63
CA ILE A 298 3.13 12.96 16.66
C ILE A 298 3.98 12.47 15.48
N ASP A 299 4.85 13.32 14.94
CA ASP A 299 5.71 12.95 13.81
C ASP A 299 6.63 11.77 14.16
N ILE A 300 7.26 11.76 15.33
CA ILE A 300 8.11 10.64 15.75
C ILE A 300 7.30 9.36 15.94
N ALA A 301 6.13 9.44 16.62
CA ALA A 301 5.25 8.28 16.77
C ALA A 301 4.82 7.72 15.41
N LYS A 302 4.54 8.60 14.45
CA LYS A 302 4.22 8.25 13.06
C LYS A 302 5.39 7.57 12.36
N GLU A 303 6.63 8.04 12.53
CA GLU A 303 7.81 7.43 11.93
C GLU A 303 8.09 6.03 12.51
N VAL A 304 7.92 5.83 13.82
CA VAL A 304 8.00 4.50 14.44
C VAL A 304 6.95 3.56 13.87
N ALA A 305 5.71 4.04 13.71
CA ALA A 305 4.58 3.26 13.23
C ALA A 305 4.64 2.86 11.74
N ARG A 306 5.60 3.37 10.97
CA ARG A 306 5.82 2.92 9.58
C ARG A 306 6.32 1.49 9.51
N ASN A 307 6.83 0.99 10.63
CA ASN A 307 7.24 -0.38 10.81
C ASN A 307 6.79 -0.86 12.20
N TYR A 308 7.12 -2.08 12.60
CA TYR A 308 6.75 -2.61 13.91
C TYR A 308 7.96 -2.71 14.84
N HIS A 309 7.93 -1.95 15.93
CA HIS A 309 9.02 -1.84 16.90
C HIS A 309 8.49 -1.91 18.33
N PRO A 310 8.11 -3.10 18.83
CA PRO A 310 7.40 -3.23 20.10
C PRO A 310 8.16 -2.66 21.30
N ASP A 311 9.47 -2.80 21.32
CA ASP A 311 10.35 -2.28 22.36
C ASP A 311 10.36 -0.75 22.38
N ILE A 312 10.44 -0.12 21.20
CA ILE A 312 10.39 1.34 21.05
C ILE A 312 8.97 1.84 21.35
N GLU A 313 7.94 1.20 20.79
CA GLU A 313 6.55 1.59 20.98
C GLU A 313 6.12 1.53 22.44
N LYS A 314 6.57 0.52 23.20
CA LYS A 314 6.32 0.41 24.63
C LYS A 314 6.91 1.60 25.39
N GLU A 315 8.15 1.98 25.07
CA GLU A 315 8.85 3.10 25.68
C GLU A 315 8.19 4.44 25.35
N LEU A 316 7.85 4.66 24.08
CA LEU A 316 7.10 5.84 23.66
C LEU A 316 5.73 5.92 24.34
N THR A 317 5.04 4.79 24.49
CA THR A 317 3.74 4.73 25.16
C THR A 317 3.86 5.09 26.64
N GLN A 318 4.89 4.62 27.34
CA GLN A 318 5.17 5.00 28.72
C GLN A 318 5.44 6.50 28.84
N GLN A 319 6.25 7.07 27.93
CA GLN A 319 6.53 8.50 27.93
C GLN A 319 5.28 9.35 27.62
N LEU A 320 4.40 8.89 26.72
CA LEU A 320 3.10 9.53 26.48
C LEU A 320 2.22 9.50 27.75
N GLU A 321 2.18 8.38 28.47
CA GLU A 321 1.43 8.26 29.73
C GLU A 321 1.97 9.22 30.79
N THR A 322 3.30 9.27 30.99
CA THR A 322 3.95 10.20 31.93
C THR A 322 3.75 11.66 31.54
N GLY A 323 3.71 11.97 30.23
CA GLY A 323 3.45 13.32 29.73
C GLY A 323 2.04 13.84 29.98
N ILE A 324 1.07 12.96 30.26
CA ILE A 324 -0.30 13.36 30.61
C ILE A 324 -0.33 13.74 32.09
N LEU A 325 -0.26 15.04 32.35
CA LEU A 325 -0.27 15.56 33.72
C LEU A 325 -1.66 15.45 34.37
N ASN A 326 -1.67 15.57 35.70
CA ASN A 326 -2.91 15.62 36.48
C ASN A 326 -3.78 16.83 36.10
N THR A 327 -3.19 17.96 35.73
CA THR A 327 -3.92 19.13 35.22
C THR A 327 -4.28 18.95 33.75
N SER A 328 -5.54 19.24 33.39
CA SER A 328 -6.01 19.16 32.00
C SER A 328 -5.36 20.24 31.14
N ASP A 329 -4.96 19.88 29.92
CA ASP A 329 -4.45 20.81 28.90
C ASP A 329 -5.00 20.34 27.55
N SER A 330 -5.88 21.14 26.94
CA SER A 330 -6.63 20.72 25.74
C SER A 330 -5.72 20.47 24.54
N VAL A 331 -4.64 21.23 24.39
CA VAL A 331 -3.71 21.10 23.26
C VAL A 331 -2.82 19.89 23.47
N ARG A 332 -2.17 19.80 24.63
CA ARG A 332 -1.31 18.65 24.96
C ARG A 332 -2.10 17.35 24.93
N ASP A 333 -3.22 17.29 25.64
CA ASP A 333 -3.99 16.05 25.78
C ASP A 333 -4.52 15.56 24.43
N LEU A 334 -4.98 16.46 23.55
CA LEU A 334 -5.35 16.11 22.18
C LEU A 334 -4.16 15.55 21.40
N LYS A 335 -3.01 16.25 21.41
CA LYS A 335 -1.84 15.85 20.62
C LYS A 335 -1.24 14.52 21.09
N LEU A 336 -1.16 14.28 22.40
CA LEU A 336 -0.73 12.99 22.94
C LEU A 336 -1.74 11.88 22.62
N GLY A 337 -3.05 12.19 22.65
CA GLY A 337 -4.10 11.27 22.20
C GLY A 337 -4.00 10.93 20.71
N LEU A 338 -3.63 11.88 19.84
CA LEU A 338 -3.38 11.66 18.42
C LEU A 338 -2.10 10.84 18.19
N ALA A 339 -1.01 11.16 18.89
CA ALA A 339 0.25 10.43 18.80
C ALA A 339 0.06 8.94 19.14
N SER A 340 -0.71 8.64 20.19
CA SER A 340 -0.96 7.26 20.58
C SER A 340 -1.81 6.46 19.58
N CYS A 341 -2.42 7.09 18.57
CA CYS A 341 -3.07 6.38 17.47
C CYS A 341 -2.11 5.69 16.51
N TYR A 342 -0.86 6.13 16.45
CA TYR A 342 0.16 5.52 15.60
C TYR A 342 0.77 4.27 16.24
N LEU A 343 0.72 4.14 17.58
CA LEU A 343 1.30 3.02 18.31
C LEU A 343 0.29 1.87 18.44
N VAL A 344 0.72 0.63 18.18
CA VAL A 344 -0.09 -0.58 18.29
C VAL A 344 0.04 -1.27 19.66
N ASP A 345 0.88 -0.75 20.55
CA ASP A 345 0.93 -1.15 21.96
C ASP A 345 -0.46 -1.05 22.62
N PRO A 346 -0.97 -2.10 23.30
CA PRO A 346 -2.31 -2.07 23.91
C PRO A 346 -2.53 -0.93 24.93
N ASN A 347 -1.49 -0.44 25.60
CA ASN A 347 -1.60 0.69 26.53
C ASN A 347 -1.78 2.02 25.78
N SER A 348 -1.31 2.14 24.54
CA SER A 348 -1.58 3.31 23.68
C SER A 348 -3.09 3.54 23.47
N PHE A 349 -3.87 2.45 23.42
CA PHE A 349 -5.32 2.50 23.32
C PHE A 349 -5.98 2.91 24.66
N LYS A 350 -5.39 2.51 25.79
CA LYS A 350 -5.85 2.94 27.13
C LYS A 350 -5.70 4.44 27.33
N ILE A 351 -4.61 5.04 26.85
CA ILE A 351 -4.40 6.50 26.87
C ILE A 351 -5.62 7.24 26.32
N ARG A 352 -6.02 6.91 25.08
CA ARG A 352 -7.15 7.55 24.39
C ARG A 352 -8.47 7.32 25.12
N LYS A 353 -8.72 6.07 25.55
CA LYS A 353 -9.92 5.74 26.34
C LYS A 353 -10.00 6.59 27.61
N ASN A 354 -8.88 6.78 28.32
CA ASN A 354 -8.84 7.53 29.57
C ASN A 354 -9.04 9.03 29.33
N LEU A 355 -8.42 9.60 28.30
CA LEU A 355 -8.61 11.00 27.92
C LEU A 355 -10.08 11.30 27.57
N ILE A 356 -10.72 10.42 26.81
CA ILE A 356 -12.16 10.53 26.46
C ILE A 356 -13.03 10.39 27.71
N ARG A 357 -12.80 9.37 28.55
CA ARG A 357 -13.58 9.13 29.78
C ARG A 357 -13.50 10.30 30.76
N LYS A 358 -12.32 10.92 30.88
CA LYS A 358 -12.10 12.11 31.71
C LYS A 358 -12.60 13.41 31.04
N LYS A 359 -13.25 13.32 29.88
CA LYS A 359 -13.75 14.46 29.08
C LYS A 359 -12.67 15.49 28.72
N ARG A 360 -11.39 15.07 28.65
CA ARG A 360 -10.26 15.95 28.30
C ARG A 360 -10.09 16.10 26.79
N VAL A 361 -10.51 15.08 26.04
CA VAL A 361 -10.47 15.06 24.58
C VAL A 361 -11.78 14.49 24.06
N SER A 362 -12.34 15.09 23.01
CA SER A 362 -13.55 14.56 22.36
C SER A 362 -13.20 13.39 21.44
N LEU A 363 -14.09 12.40 21.36
CA LEU A 363 -13.94 11.30 20.41
C LEU A 363 -13.94 11.81 18.96
N GLN A 364 -14.79 12.80 18.65
CA GLN A 364 -14.92 13.36 17.31
C GLN A 364 -13.60 13.94 16.80
N MET A 365 -12.91 14.74 17.62
CA MET A 365 -11.60 15.32 17.24
C MET A 365 -10.53 14.27 17.00
N LEU A 366 -10.53 13.16 17.76
CA LEU A 366 -9.61 12.07 17.48
C LEU A 366 -9.94 11.38 16.15
N LEU A 367 -11.21 11.14 15.85
CA LEU A 367 -11.64 10.44 14.63
C LEU A 367 -11.40 11.23 13.35
N GLU A 368 -11.22 12.54 13.41
CA GLU A 368 -10.77 13.36 12.27
C GLU A 368 -9.37 12.94 11.79
N ASN A 369 -8.53 12.40 12.67
CA ASN A 369 -7.27 11.79 12.27
C ASN A 369 -7.52 10.39 11.69
N ARG A 370 -7.13 10.19 10.43
CA ARG A 370 -7.27 8.92 9.69
C ARG A 370 -6.77 7.71 10.48
N GLN A 371 -5.61 7.80 11.14
CA GLN A 371 -5.05 6.66 11.85
C GLN A 371 -5.90 6.28 13.07
N CYS A 372 -6.37 7.28 13.83
CA CYS A 372 -7.33 7.05 14.90
C CYS A 372 -8.64 6.46 14.36
N GLY A 373 -9.11 6.95 13.21
CA GLY A 373 -10.29 6.44 12.51
C GLY A 373 -10.16 4.96 12.12
N LEU A 374 -9.01 4.54 11.58
CA LEU A 374 -8.74 3.13 11.24
C LEU A 374 -8.70 2.24 12.50
N MET A 375 -8.12 2.74 13.59
CA MET A 375 -8.06 2.06 14.88
C MET A 375 -9.40 2.08 15.65
N ALA A 376 -10.41 2.79 15.15
CA ALA A 376 -11.69 2.91 15.82
C ALA A 376 -12.45 1.58 15.79
N ARG A 377 -13.23 1.32 16.86
CA ARG A 377 -14.05 0.10 16.99
C ARG A 377 -14.91 -0.16 15.75
N ARG A 378 -15.63 0.87 15.28
CA ARG A 378 -16.57 0.75 14.16
C ARG A 378 -15.84 0.37 12.86
N SER A 379 -14.74 1.05 12.54
CA SER A 379 -13.94 0.79 11.33
C SER A 379 -13.34 -0.61 11.36
N PHE A 380 -12.78 -1.02 12.50
CA PHE A 380 -12.24 -2.37 12.64
C PHE A 380 -13.33 -3.43 12.54
N GLU A 381 -14.40 -3.34 13.32
CA GLU A 381 -15.39 -4.43 13.41
C GLU A 381 -16.32 -4.53 12.20
N LYS A 382 -16.59 -3.43 11.49
CA LYS A 382 -17.49 -3.43 10.33
C LYS A 382 -16.78 -3.60 8.99
N GLU A 383 -15.49 -3.35 8.92
CA GLU A 383 -14.76 -3.31 7.65
C GLU A 383 -13.46 -4.10 7.73
N LEU A 384 -12.43 -3.58 8.42
CA LEU A 384 -11.07 -4.14 8.39
C LEU A 384 -11.04 -5.59 8.90
N GLY A 385 -11.71 -5.86 10.02
CA GLY A 385 -11.79 -7.17 10.64
C GLY A 385 -12.43 -8.26 9.77
N LEU A 386 -13.03 -7.88 8.63
CA LEU A 386 -13.65 -8.78 7.66
C LEU A 386 -12.81 -8.98 6.38
N TRP A 387 -11.70 -8.24 6.23
CA TRP A 387 -10.85 -8.31 5.04
C TRP A 387 -10.21 -9.69 4.86
N SER A 388 -10.14 -10.13 3.61
CA SER A 388 -9.50 -11.38 3.22
C SER A 388 -7.97 -11.30 3.25
N MET A 389 -7.35 -12.47 3.38
CA MET A 389 -5.89 -12.61 3.27
C MET A 389 -5.42 -12.31 1.84
N ARG A 390 -4.18 -11.86 1.69
CA ARG A 390 -3.57 -11.45 0.41
C ARG A 390 -2.29 -12.24 0.13
N ASN A 391 -1.85 -12.25 -1.13
CA ASN A 391 -0.58 -12.85 -1.59
C ASN A 391 -0.37 -14.27 -1.04
N ILE A 392 -1.35 -15.14 -1.27
CA ILE A 392 -1.34 -16.52 -0.75
C ILE A 392 -0.54 -17.38 -1.71
N TYR A 393 0.42 -18.10 -1.17
CA TYR A 393 1.26 -19.05 -1.91
C TYR A 393 1.27 -20.40 -1.20
N PHE A 394 1.10 -21.46 -1.99
CA PHE A 394 1.42 -22.82 -1.58
C PHE A 394 2.80 -23.20 -2.12
N TYR A 395 3.60 -23.92 -1.33
CA TYR A 395 4.86 -24.50 -1.77
C TYR A 395 5.28 -25.67 -0.88
N GLN A 396 6.13 -26.57 -1.39
CA GLN A 396 6.78 -27.60 -0.58
C GLN A 396 8.26 -27.26 -0.36
N SER A 397 8.74 -27.38 0.87
CA SER A 397 10.16 -27.17 1.19
C SER A 397 10.61 -28.31 2.08
N LYS A 398 11.69 -29.01 1.69
CA LYS A 398 12.20 -30.21 2.39
C LYS A 398 11.10 -31.27 2.61
N GLY A 399 10.27 -31.50 1.59
CA GLY A 399 9.16 -32.46 1.63
C GLY A 399 7.95 -32.03 2.46
N GLN A 400 7.97 -30.86 3.10
CA GLN A 400 6.87 -30.37 3.94
C GLN A 400 6.03 -29.33 3.19
N PRO A 401 4.68 -29.44 3.20
CA PRO A 401 3.79 -28.48 2.56
C PRO A 401 3.55 -27.24 3.43
N TYR A 402 3.68 -26.07 2.82
CA TYR A 402 3.46 -24.78 3.47
C TYR A 402 2.45 -23.94 2.72
N ILE A 403 1.73 -23.11 3.47
CA ILE A 403 1.13 -21.89 2.94
C ILE A 403 1.81 -20.68 3.55
N GLN A 404 1.95 -19.63 2.74
CA GLN A 404 2.41 -18.33 3.20
C GLN A 404 1.60 -17.20 2.58
N PHE A 405 1.21 -16.22 3.39
CA PHE A 405 0.31 -15.14 2.98
C PHE A 405 0.50 -13.88 3.83
N LEU A 406 -0.19 -12.81 3.43
CA LEU A 406 -0.27 -11.54 4.15
C LEU A 406 -1.65 -11.34 4.78
N ASP A 407 -1.70 -11.11 6.10
CA ASP A 407 -2.84 -10.56 6.83
C ASP A 407 -2.66 -9.03 6.98
N PRO A 408 -3.36 -8.20 6.16
CA PRO A 408 -3.27 -6.75 6.25
C PRO A 408 -3.74 -6.16 7.59
N VAL A 409 -4.44 -6.93 8.42
CA VAL A 409 -5.18 -6.44 9.59
C VAL A 409 -4.60 -7.00 10.89
N SER A 410 -3.56 -7.83 10.84
CA SER A 410 -2.97 -8.49 12.01
C SER A 410 -2.61 -7.52 13.14
N LEU A 411 -1.93 -6.41 12.81
CA LEU A 411 -1.50 -5.41 13.79
C LEU A 411 -2.68 -4.68 14.43
N ILE A 412 -3.67 -4.27 13.63
CA ILE A 412 -4.87 -3.57 14.12
C ILE A 412 -5.71 -4.52 14.99
N SER A 413 -5.87 -5.78 14.56
CA SER A 413 -6.54 -6.83 15.32
C SER A 413 -5.93 -6.97 16.72
N LYS A 414 -4.59 -7.05 16.80
CA LYS A 414 -3.89 -7.15 18.08
C LYS A 414 -4.03 -5.90 18.94
N ALA A 415 -3.85 -4.71 18.37
CA ALA A 415 -4.01 -3.44 19.08
C ALA A 415 -5.42 -3.29 19.70
N ARG A 416 -6.42 -3.89 19.05
CA ARG A 416 -7.82 -3.96 19.50
C ARG A 416 -8.10 -5.10 20.49
N GLY A 417 -7.10 -5.92 20.83
CA GLY A 417 -7.21 -7.03 21.77
C GLY A 417 -7.82 -8.30 21.18
N PHE A 418 -7.84 -8.47 19.87
CA PHE A 418 -8.34 -9.70 19.23
C PHE A 418 -7.21 -10.69 18.98
N ASP A 419 -7.46 -11.95 19.32
CA ASP A 419 -6.62 -13.08 18.90
C ASP A 419 -7.11 -13.60 17.55
N THR A 420 -6.18 -14.05 16.71
CA THR A 420 -6.49 -14.46 15.32
C THR A 420 -6.14 -15.92 15.12
N ARG A 421 -7.15 -16.71 14.74
CA ARG A 421 -7.01 -18.10 14.30
C ARG A 421 -7.19 -18.15 12.79
N TYR A 422 -6.19 -18.63 12.07
CA TYR A 422 -6.30 -18.90 10.64
C TYR A 422 -6.90 -20.29 10.43
N VAL A 423 -7.82 -20.40 9.49
CA VAL A 423 -8.49 -21.66 9.13
C VAL A 423 -8.31 -21.87 7.64
N TRP A 424 -7.90 -23.07 7.26
CA TRP A 424 -7.66 -23.42 5.86
C TRP A 424 -8.33 -24.74 5.51
N ARG A 425 -8.74 -24.86 4.25
CA ARG A 425 -9.33 -26.06 3.66
C ARG A 425 -8.79 -26.28 2.27
N ILE A 426 -8.59 -27.53 1.89
CA ILE A 426 -8.11 -27.92 0.55
C ILE A 426 -9.17 -28.80 -0.11
N PHE A 427 -9.46 -28.52 -1.36
CA PHE A 427 -10.46 -29.21 -2.17
C PHE A 427 -9.83 -29.72 -3.45
N HIS A 428 -10.39 -30.78 -4.02
CA HIS A 428 -10.26 -30.97 -5.47
C HIS A 428 -10.87 -29.78 -6.19
N ASP A 429 -10.24 -29.36 -7.28
CA ASP A 429 -10.75 -28.23 -8.05
C ASP A 429 -12.17 -28.52 -8.58
N GLY A 430 -13.10 -27.57 -8.39
CA GLY A 430 -14.52 -27.75 -8.69
C GLY A 430 -15.33 -28.59 -7.69
N SER A 431 -14.72 -29.13 -6.64
CA SER A 431 -15.43 -29.88 -5.58
C SER A 431 -15.83 -28.98 -4.40
N ASN A 432 -16.95 -29.32 -3.76
CA ASN A 432 -17.39 -28.73 -2.48
C ASN A 432 -17.01 -29.58 -1.26
N VAL A 433 -16.43 -30.77 -1.47
CA VAL A 433 -15.95 -31.65 -0.40
C VAL A 433 -14.46 -31.42 -0.19
N HIS A 434 -14.07 -31.03 1.02
CA HIS A 434 -12.66 -30.80 1.35
C HIS A 434 -11.94 -32.13 1.58
N LEU A 435 -10.70 -32.21 1.10
CA LEU A 435 -9.77 -33.31 1.30
C LEU A 435 -9.01 -33.20 2.62
N ALA A 436 -8.72 -31.97 3.02
CA ALA A 436 -7.99 -31.67 4.23
C ALA A 436 -8.43 -30.31 4.77
N GLU A 437 -8.37 -30.17 6.07
CA GLU A 437 -8.55 -28.90 6.75
C GLU A 437 -7.61 -28.79 7.94
N GLY A 438 -7.44 -27.57 8.40
CA GLY A 438 -6.62 -27.30 9.56
C GLY A 438 -6.78 -25.89 10.06
N SER A 439 -6.13 -25.62 11.18
CA SER A 439 -6.13 -24.30 11.78
C SER A 439 -4.79 -23.97 12.42
N PHE A 440 -4.48 -22.69 12.48
CA PHE A 440 -3.24 -22.20 13.03
C PHE A 440 -3.50 -20.96 13.86
N ILE A 441 -3.06 -20.99 15.10
CA ILE A 441 -2.98 -19.81 15.95
C ILE A 441 -1.50 -19.50 16.10
N ARG A 442 -1.10 -18.28 15.76
CA ARG A 442 0.28 -17.86 15.98
C ARG A 442 0.36 -17.11 17.29
N GLU A 443 1.29 -17.51 18.14
CA GLU A 443 1.69 -16.73 19.31
C GLU A 443 2.62 -15.58 18.89
N GLY A 444 2.43 -14.41 19.50
CA GLY A 444 3.24 -13.22 19.22
C GLY A 444 2.72 -12.33 18.09
N ILE A 445 3.49 -11.27 17.78
CA ILE A 445 3.08 -10.20 16.86
C ILE A 445 3.89 -10.27 15.56
N ASN A 446 3.18 -10.22 14.43
CA ASN A 446 3.77 -10.10 13.10
C ASN A 446 3.09 -8.95 12.35
N ILE A 447 3.85 -8.25 11.51
CA ILE A 447 3.42 -7.23 10.55
C ILE A 447 2.67 -7.85 9.36
N GLY A 448 1.95 -8.95 9.59
CA GLY A 448 1.04 -9.55 8.62
C GLY A 448 1.58 -10.72 7.82
N SER A 449 2.88 -11.07 7.81
CA SER A 449 3.33 -12.25 7.06
C SER A 449 3.22 -13.55 7.85
N ILE A 450 2.38 -14.47 7.40
CA ILE A 450 2.09 -15.71 8.11
C ILE A 450 2.54 -16.90 7.26
N LYS A 451 3.35 -17.79 7.84
CA LYS A 451 3.74 -19.07 7.27
C LYS A 451 3.17 -20.19 8.13
N ILE A 452 2.47 -21.13 7.53
CA ILE A 452 1.85 -22.29 8.20
C ILE A 452 2.42 -23.55 7.58
N ASN A 453 2.92 -24.47 8.40
CA ASN A 453 3.15 -25.85 7.99
C ASN A 453 1.80 -26.55 7.96
N LEU A 454 1.33 -26.96 6.78
CA LEU A 454 0.03 -27.58 6.64
C LEU A 454 -0.02 -28.96 7.32
N GLY A 455 1.09 -29.72 7.32
CA GLY A 455 1.15 -31.03 7.95
C GLY A 455 0.99 -30.96 9.47
N GLU A 456 1.64 -29.98 10.11
CA GLU A 456 1.55 -29.76 11.56
C GLU A 456 0.20 -29.16 11.99
N ALA A 457 -0.42 -28.35 11.12
CA ALA A 457 -1.66 -27.63 11.43
C ALA A 457 -2.94 -28.38 11.00
N ALA A 458 -2.80 -29.55 10.36
CA ALA A 458 -3.92 -30.33 9.84
C ALA A 458 -4.72 -31.00 10.96
N VAL A 459 -6.02 -31.16 10.72
CA VAL A 459 -6.83 -32.11 11.48
C VAL A 459 -6.57 -33.50 10.91
N GLY A 460 -5.85 -34.33 11.67
CA GLY A 460 -5.47 -35.69 11.25
C GLY A 460 -4.24 -35.71 10.33
N SER A 461 -4.15 -36.73 9.47
CA SER A 461 -3.03 -36.88 8.53
C SER A 461 -3.29 -36.12 7.23
N LEU A 462 -2.28 -35.38 6.75
CA LEU A 462 -2.37 -34.62 5.51
C LEU A 462 -1.85 -35.43 4.33
N ASN A 463 -2.75 -35.89 3.47
CA ASN A 463 -2.42 -36.58 2.23
C ASN A 463 -2.98 -35.82 1.02
N LEU A 464 -2.11 -35.10 0.30
CA LEU A 464 -2.50 -34.31 -0.86
C LEU A 464 -2.18 -35.05 -2.17
N PRO A 465 -3.11 -35.09 -3.14
CA PRO A 465 -2.89 -35.77 -4.41
C PRO A 465 -1.86 -35.05 -5.27
N VAL A 466 -1.01 -35.83 -5.93
CA VAL A 466 0.01 -35.36 -6.89
C VAL A 466 -0.61 -35.24 -8.29
N GLY A 467 -0.20 -34.23 -9.06
CA GLY A 467 -0.54 -34.03 -10.47
C GLY A 467 -1.96 -33.53 -10.75
N LYS A 468 -2.81 -33.35 -9.73
CA LYS A 468 -4.18 -32.85 -9.90
C LYS A 468 -4.30 -31.41 -9.37
N PRO A 469 -5.00 -30.51 -10.09
CA PRO A 469 -5.32 -29.19 -9.57
C PRO A 469 -6.12 -29.27 -8.26
N LEU A 470 -5.75 -28.43 -7.31
CA LEU A 470 -6.36 -28.28 -6.00
C LEU A 470 -6.73 -26.81 -5.79
N THR A 471 -7.78 -26.60 -5.00
CA THR A 471 -8.16 -25.27 -4.52
C THR A 471 -7.90 -25.19 -3.02
N LEU A 472 -7.15 -24.18 -2.57
CA LEU A 472 -6.98 -23.84 -1.17
C LEU A 472 -7.88 -22.66 -0.81
N GLU A 473 -8.72 -22.83 0.20
CA GLU A 473 -9.50 -21.78 0.83
C GLU A 473 -8.84 -21.38 2.16
N LEU A 474 -8.64 -20.08 2.37
CA LEU A 474 -8.04 -19.52 3.58
C LEU A 474 -8.92 -18.41 4.16
N GLY A 475 -9.19 -18.51 5.46
CA GLY A 475 -9.87 -17.48 6.23
C GLY A 475 -9.20 -17.26 7.58
N ALA A 476 -9.70 -16.26 8.31
CA ALA A 476 -9.32 -15.99 9.68
C ALA A 476 -10.56 -15.75 10.54
N GLN A 477 -10.49 -16.22 11.78
CA GLN A 477 -11.43 -15.95 12.85
C GLN A 477 -10.72 -15.11 13.90
N ARG A 478 -11.24 -13.91 14.14
CA ARG A 478 -10.73 -12.96 15.13
C ARG A 478 -11.66 -12.99 16.34
N VAL A 479 -11.12 -13.29 17.52
CA VAL A 479 -11.90 -13.43 18.76
C VAL A 479 -11.35 -12.48 19.81
N HIS A 480 -12.21 -11.64 20.37
CA HIS A 480 -11.84 -10.86 21.56
C HIS A 480 -12.00 -11.77 22.81
N PRO A 481 -10.94 -11.99 23.61
CA PRO A 481 -10.98 -12.98 24.69
C PRO A 481 -11.90 -12.58 25.85
N ILE A 482 -12.12 -11.28 26.05
CA ILE A 482 -12.99 -10.74 27.11
C ILE A 482 -14.43 -10.49 26.62
N GLU A 483 -14.62 -9.78 25.50
CA GLU A 483 -15.95 -9.46 24.96
C GLU A 483 -16.60 -10.67 24.23
N PHE A 484 -15.87 -11.76 24.01
CA PHE A 484 -16.27 -12.94 23.23
C PHE A 484 -16.77 -12.64 21.80
N LYS A 485 -16.51 -11.43 21.31
CA LYS A 485 -16.88 -11.00 19.97
C LYS A 485 -16.06 -11.75 18.93
N ARG A 486 -16.74 -12.30 17.92
CA ARG A 486 -16.13 -13.07 16.83
C ARG A 486 -16.33 -12.34 15.50
N LEU A 487 -15.26 -12.20 14.73
CA LEU A 487 -15.26 -11.66 13.37
C LEU A 487 -14.65 -12.71 12.44
N ASN A 488 -15.39 -13.14 11.43
CA ASN A 488 -14.88 -14.07 10.41
C ASN A 488 -14.57 -13.28 9.13
N THR A 489 -13.39 -13.50 8.56
CA THR A 489 -13.01 -12.84 7.32
C THR A 489 -13.72 -13.42 6.12
N LYS A 490 -13.80 -12.63 5.04
CA LYS A 490 -14.03 -13.18 3.71
C LYS A 490 -12.93 -14.20 3.38
N ALA A 491 -13.32 -15.39 2.93
CA ALA A 491 -12.37 -16.41 2.52
C ALA A 491 -11.67 -16.00 1.22
N ALA A 492 -10.37 -16.26 1.12
CA ALA A 492 -9.60 -16.11 -0.11
C ALA A 492 -9.27 -17.50 -0.67
N LYS A 493 -9.26 -17.62 -2.00
CA LYS A 493 -8.99 -18.88 -2.69
C LYS A 493 -7.81 -18.75 -3.63
N ILE A 494 -6.98 -19.79 -3.70
CA ILE A 494 -5.98 -19.97 -4.74
C ILE A 494 -6.09 -21.37 -5.34
N ARG A 495 -5.72 -21.50 -6.61
CA ARG A 495 -5.52 -22.80 -7.27
C ARG A 495 -4.03 -23.13 -7.25
N PHE A 496 -3.70 -24.40 -7.05
CA PHE A 496 -2.33 -24.90 -7.09
C PHE A 496 -2.31 -26.36 -7.55
N VAL A 497 -1.12 -26.87 -7.86
CA VAL A 497 -0.90 -28.29 -8.18
C VAL A 497 0.39 -28.75 -7.51
N ILE A 498 0.49 -30.05 -7.23
CA ILE A 498 1.71 -30.68 -6.70
C ILE A 498 2.28 -31.60 -7.79
N PRO A 499 3.23 -31.15 -8.62
CA PRO A 499 3.84 -32.03 -9.62
C PRO A 499 4.77 -33.05 -8.95
N ALA A 500 4.89 -34.24 -9.54
CA ALA A 500 5.82 -35.26 -9.07
C ALA A 500 7.27 -34.77 -9.22
N GLY A 501 8.07 -34.90 -8.15
CA GLY A 501 9.50 -34.55 -8.17
C GLY A 501 9.81 -33.06 -8.35
N PHE A 502 8.84 -32.17 -8.17
CA PHE A 502 9.03 -30.73 -8.38
C PHE A 502 9.73 -30.05 -7.18
N ASN A 503 10.76 -29.25 -7.47
CA ASN A 503 11.42 -28.43 -6.47
C ASN A 503 10.84 -27.00 -6.46
N TYR A 504 10.20 -26.63 -5.35
CA TYR A 504 9.66 -25.28 -5.18
C TYR A 504 10.70 -24.27 -4.68
N ASP A 505 11.81 -24.69 -4.08
CA ASP A 505 12.80 -23.77 -3.55
C ASP A 505 13.71 -23.27 -4.69
N GLY A 506 13.71 -21.95 -4.91
CA GLY A 506 14.56 -21.32 -5.90
C GLY A 506 16.00 -21.12 -5.41
N LEU A 507 16.89 -20.75 -6.34
CA LEU A 507 18.30 -20.48 -6.03
C LEU A 507 18.45 -19.29 -5.08
N LYS A 508 19.44 -19.36 -4.18
CA LYS A 508 19.79 -18.25 -3.27
C LYS A 508 20.34 -17.02 -3.99
N LYS A 509 21.11 -17.25 -5.06
CA LYS A 509 21.68 -16.23 -5.94
C LYS A 509 21.19 -16.50 -7.36
N PRO A 510 19.94 -16.13 -7.66
CA PRO A 510 19.28 -16.53 -8.89
C PRO A 510 19.85 -15.87 -10.15
N ARG A 511 20.60 -14.76 -10.03
CA ARG A 511 21.15 -14.02 -11.18
C ARG A 511 20.06 -13.76 -12.23
N ILE A 512 18.96 -13.17 -11.77
CA ILE A 512 17.78 -12.92 -12.59
C ILE A 512 18.16 -12.01 -13.75
N LYS A 513 17.79 -12.41 -14.97
CA LYS A 513 18.00 -11.62 -16.18
C LYS A 513 16.74 -10.84 -16.51
N THR A 514 16.89 -9.59 -16.93
CA THR A 514 15.77 -8.81 -17.45
C THR A 514 15.73 -8.94 -18.96
N ILE A 515 14.54 -9.20 -19.51
CA ILE A 515 14.26 -9.29 -20.94
C ILE A 515 13.32 -8.14 -21.28
N TYR A 516 13.79 -7.21 -22.12
CA TYR A 516 12.98 -6.09 -22.57
C TYR A 516 12.34 -6.41 -23.94
N PRO A 517 11.15 -5.89 -24.22
CA PRO A 517 10.53 -6.03 -25.54
C PRO A 517 11.33 -5.24 -26.58
N LEU A 518 11.19 -5.62 -27.85
CA LEU A 518 11.80 -4.93 -29.00
C LEU A 518 11.07 -3.61 -29.29
N ARG A 519 11.23 -2.63 -28.41
CA ARG A 519 10.73 -1.26 -28.54
C ARG A 519 11.89 -0.27 -28.54
N SER A 520 11.75 0.83 -29.27
CA SER A 520 12.74 1.92 -29.33
C SER A 520 13.12 2.44 -27.94
N GLU A 521 12.13 2.53 -27.04
CA GLU A 521 12.23 3.03 -25.68
C GLU A 521 13.20 2.18 -24.83
N PHE A 522 13.32 0.89 -25.13
CA PHE A 522 14.19 -0.05 -24.40
C PHE A 522 15.43 -0.47 -25.19
N GLN A 523 15.68 0.12 -26.37
CA GLN A 523 16.75 -0.32 -27.27
C GLN A 523 18.14 -0.27 -26.61
N SER A 524 18.37 0.70 -25.72
CA SER A 524 19.64 0.84 -24.99
C SER A 524 19.86 -0.20 -23.88
N LEU A 525 18.83 -0.98 -23.54
CA LEU A 525 18.84 -1.96 -22.45
C LEU A 525 18.93 -3.41 -22.93
N ASN A 526 18.81 -3.64 -24.24
CA ASN A 526 18.84 -4.96 -24.88
C ASN A 526 20.22 -5.35 -25.41
#